data_AF-R7SML0-F1
#
_entry.id   AF-R7SML0-F1
#
_cell.length_a   1.000
_cell.length_b   1.000
_cell.length_c   1.000
_cell.angle_alpha   90.00
_cell.angle_beta   90.00
_cell.angle_gamma   90.00
#
_symmetry.space_group_name_H-M   'P 1'
#
loop_
_entity.id
_entity.type
_entity.pdbx_description
1 polymer ?
#
loop_
_entity_poly.entity_id
_entity_poly.type
_entity_poly.pdbx_seq_one_letter_code
_entity_poly.pdbx_strand_id
1 'polypeptide(L)'
;MNKPQREALAGLFKSAANIDPRKGTRSTAPTLSIFLALVRPNLTVITAAYVIATGVESEHGGDVHVVHAAKEVILTVKSPHILELSGIGNRNVLEPLGIPLQVDLPSVGENLQDHLIFTSCVFPEKQLVPSLACTGITFLSLHMFSDWADELIEKVEKRIEQNVDKLSPGLKEQYELQLKLLKDKNVPDLEIVVFPVNVHPAGPLKPHIGLLPSIGHPFSRGTIHASSSDPKVQPTIEPNYLTEEIDINI
;
A
#
# COMPACT_ATOMS: atom_id res chain seq x y z
N MET A 1 19.96 36.42 19.32
CA MET A 1 20.36 35.41 18.31
C MET A 1 19.07 34.79 17.79
N ASN A 2 18.58 35.25 16.65
CA ASN A 2 17.30 34.78 16.09
C ASN A 2 17.50 33.36 15.56
N LYS A 3 16.77 32.38 16.10
CA LYS A 3 16.67 31.06 15.47
C LYS A 3 16.03 31.26 14.09
N PRO A 4 16.54 30.63 13.01
CA PRO A 4 15.88 30.67 11.72
C PRO A 4 14.47 30.08 11.90
N GLN A 5 13.43 30.83 11.51
CA GLN A 5 12.12 30.24 11.26
C GLN A 5 12.34 29.22 10.14
N ARG A 6 12.36 27.93 10.49
CA ARG A 6 12.31 26.85 9.51
C ARG A 6 10.92 26.93 8.89
N GLU A 7 10.82 27.50 7.69
CA GLU A 7 9.63 27.39 6.83
C GLU A 7 9.54 25.93 6.33
N ALA A 8 9.22 25.01 7.23
CA ALA A 8 8.83 23.67 6.84
C ALA A 8 7.34 23.69 6.48
N LEU A 9 6.99 23.13 5.32
CA LEU A 9 5.61 22.94 4.87
C LEU A 9 4.89 21.92 5.78
N ALA A 10 4.51 22.34 6.97
CA ALA A 10 3.64 21.59 7.87
C ALA A 10 2.20 22.07 7.67
N GLY A 11 1.30 21.18 7.25
CA GLY A 11 -0.09 21.50 6.99
C GLY A 11 -1.03 20.48 7.62
N LEU A 12 -2.14 20.97 8.19
CA LEU A 12 -3.26 20.16 8.65
C LEU A 12 -4.46 20.45 7.73
N PHE A 13 -4.99 19.43 7.05
CA PHE A 13 -6.24 19.57 6.31
C PHE A 13 -7.32 18.65 6.88
N LYS A 14 -8.57 19.14 6.89
CA LYS A 14 -9.74 18.33 7.25
C LYS A 14 -10.19 17.55 6.04
N SER A 15 -10.10 16.22 6.11
CA SER A 15 -10.54 15.34 5.03
C SER A 15 -12.06 15.15 5.08
N ALA A 16 -12.79 15.85 4.21
CA ALA A 16 -14.15 15.44 3.83
C ALA A 16 -14.01 14.27 2.85
N ALA A 17 -13.69 13.08 3.37
CA ALA A 17 -13.34 11.94 2.54
C ALA A 17 -14.57 11.38 1.81
N ASN A 18 -14.45 11.10 0.51
CA ASN A 18 -15.29 10.21 -0.30
C ASN A 18 -16.78 10.16 0.06
N ILE A 19 -17.45 11.32 0.15
CA ILE A 19 -18.89 11.45 0.40
C ILE A 19 -19.50 12.32 -0.70
N ASP A 20 -20.61 11.88 -1.27
CA ASP A 20 -21.44 12.68 -2.18
C ASP A 20 -22.07 13.82 -1.36
N PRO A 21 -21.72 15.09 -1.62
CA PRO A 21 -22.19 16.21 -0.79
C PRO A 21 -23.68 16.48 -0.95
N ARG A 22 -24.34 15.94 -1.98
CA ARG A 22 -25.78 16.11 -2.22
C ARG A 22 -26.58 14.99 -1.56
N LYS A 23 -26.05 13.76 -1.56
CA LYS A 23 -26.76 12.57 -1.08
C LYS A 23 -26.32 12.11 0.32
N GLY A 24 -25.18 12.59 0.81
CA GLY A 24 -24.59 12.13 2.07
C GLY A 24 -24.12 10.66 2.03
N THR A 25 -24.07 10.03 0.85
CA THR A 25 -23.65 8.64 0.67
C THR A 25 -22.16 8.55 0.35
N ARG A 26 -21.53 7.42 0.67
CA ARG A 26 -20.13 7.16 0.27
C ARG A 26 -19.97 7.23 -1.25
N SER A 27 -18.98 7.96 -1.72
CA SER A 27 -18.51 7.92 -3.11
C SER A 27 -17.54 6.75 -3.29
N THR A 28 -17.94 5.77 -4.09
CA THR A 28 -17.10 4.60 -4.43
C THR A 28 -16.86 4.55 -5.94
N ALA A 29 -15.75 3.94 -6.38
CA ALA A 29 -15.46 3.81 -7.81
C ALA A 29 -16.64 3.18 -8.60
N PRO A 30 -17.29 2.08 -8.16
CA PRO A 30 -18.45 1.53 -8.85
C PRO A 30 -19.62 2.51 -8.99
N THR A 31 -19.92 3.29 -7.94
CA THR A 31 -21.02 4.28 -8.00
C THR A 31 -20.77 5.39 -9.01
N LEU A 32 -19.50 5.71 -9.27
CA LEU A 32 -19.09 6.81 -10.15
C LEU A 32 -18.81 6.37 -11.60
N SER A 33 -18.47 5.11 -11.85
CA SER A 33 -18.14 4.63 -13.19
C SER A 33 -19.02 3.48 -13.68
N ILE A 34 -19.20 2.43 -12.87
CA ILE A 34 -19.89 1.20 -13.28
C ILE A 34 -21.40 1.41 -13.27
N PHE A 35 -21.99 1.86 -12.16
CA PHE A 35 -23.44 1.94 -12.01
C PHE A 35 -24.07 2.96 -12.97
N LEU A 36 -23.35 4.02 -13.29
CA LEU A 36 -23.78 4.98 -14.32
C LEU A 36 -23.73 4.38 -15.73
N ALA A 37 -22.81 3.43 -15.98
CA ALA A 37 -22.63 2.79 -17.28
C ALA A 37 -23.49 1.54 -17.48
N LEU A 38 -24.08 0.95 -16.42
CA LEU A 38 -24.94 -0.25 -16.51
C LEU A 38 -26.15 -0.09 -17.43
N VAL A 39 -26.58 1.15 -17.70
CA VAL A 39 -27.65 1.43 -18.67
C VAL A 39 -27.24 1.13 -20.12
N ARG A 40 -25.94 0.94 -20.38
CA ARG A 40 -25.41 0.68 -21.72
C ARG A 40 -25.44 -0.83 -21.99
N PRO A 41 -25.97 -1.28 -23.13
CA PRO A 41 -26.12 -2.72 -23.43
C PRO A 41 -24.80 -3.44 -23.68
N ASN A 42 -23.69 -2.72 -23.82
CA ASN A 42 -22.36 -3.27 -24.11
C ASN A 42 -21.49 -3.46 -22.85
N LEU A 43 -22.06 -3.38 -21.65
CA LEU A 43 -21.37 -3.64 -20.39
C LEU A 43 -21.99 -4.83 -19.66
N THR A 44 -21.21 -5.88 -19.46
CA THR A 44 -21.57 -7.02 -18.61
C THR A 44 -20.75 -6.97 -17.33
N VAL A 45 -21.40 -7.11 -16.17
CA VAL A 45 -20.73 -7.15 -14.87
C VAL A 45 -20.95 -8.52 -14.24
N ILE A 46 -19.86 -9.23 -13.95
CA ILE A 46 -19.85 -10.50 -13.24
C ILE A 46 -19.17 -10.27 -11.90
N THR A 47 -19.83 -10.60 -10.79
CA THR A 47 -19.31 -10.46 -9.43
C THR A 47 -19.07 -11.82 -8.80
N ALA A 48 -18.23 -11.89 -7.75
CA ALA A 48 -17.94 -13.14 -7.05
C ALA A 48 -17.44 -14.25 -8.01
N ALA A 49 -16.38 -13.93 -8.75
CA ALA A 49 -15.73 -14.84 -9.69
C ALA A 49 -14.22 -14.87 -9.44
N TYR A 50 -13.61 -16.04 -9.52
CA TYR A 50 -12.14 -16.23 -9.53
C TYR A 50 -11.66 -16.23 -10.98
N VAL A 51 -10.44 -15.77 -11.29
CA VAL A 51 -10.01 -15.54 -12.69
C VAL A 51 -8.60 -16.08 -12.97
N ILE A 52 -8.42 -16.71 -14.14
CA ILE A 52 -7.13 -17.10 -14.77
C ILE A 52 -7.07 -16.51 -16.19
N ALA A 53 -5.93 -15.98 -16.63
CA ALA A 53 -5.77 -15.18 -17.84
C ALA A 53 -5.18 -15.95 -19.03
N THR A 54 -5.94 -16.87 -19.63
CA THR A 54 -5.63 -17.52 -20.93
C THR A 54 -6.59 -17.06 -22.05
N GLY A 55 -7.44 -16.09 -21.72
CA GLY A 55 -8.83 -15.96 -22.18
C GLY A 55 -9.70 -16.18 -20.95
N VAL A 56 -9.89 -15.11 -20.16
CA VAL A 56 -10.42 -15.08 -18.78
C VAL A 56 -11.27 -16.31 -18.43
N GLU A 57 -10.65 -17.34 -17.85
CA GLU A 57 -11.36 -18.48 -17.26
C GLU A 57 -11.77 -18.07 -15.86
N SER A 58 -13.03 -18.27 -15.52
CA SER A 58 -13.56 -17.90 -14.22
C SER A 58 -14.49 -18.93 -13.64
N GLU A 59 -14.36 -19.18 -12.34
CA GLU A 59 -15.33 -20.00 -11.62
C GLU A 59 -16.35 -19.09 -10.94
N HIS A 60 -17.64 -19.30 -11.26
CA HIS A 60 -18.76 -18.58 -10.67
C HIS A 60 -19.88 -19.57 -10.33
N GLY A 61 -20.32 -19.59 -9.06
CA GLY A 61 -21.39 -20.50 -8.64
C GLY A 61 -21.05 -21.99 -8.72
N GLY A 62 -19.76 -22.35 -8.81
CA GLY A 62 -19.30 -23.73 -8.99
C GLY A 62 -19.12 -24.15 -10.46
N ASP A 63 -19.52 -23.31 -11.40
CA ASP A 63 -19.35 -23.54 -12.83
C ASP A 63 -18.13 -22.78 -13.37
N VAL A 64 -17.39 -23.42 -14.27
CA VAL A 64 -16.26 -22.81 -14.98
C VAL A 64 -16.76 -22.16 -16.28
N HIS A 65 -16.48 -20.88 -16.42
CA HIS A 65 -16.83 -20.06 -17.58
C HIS A 65 -15.57 -19.51 -18.25
N VAL A 66 -15.46 -19.65 -19.57
CA VAL A 66 -14.36 -19.07 -20.35
C VAL A 66 -14.88 -17.84 -21.08
N VAL A 67 -14.26 -16.68 -20.84
CA VAL A 67 -14.59 -15.41 -21.49
C VAL A 67 -13.45 -14.99 -22.40
N HIS A 68 -13.73 -14.93 -23.70
CA HIS A 68 -12.76 -14.48 -24.70
C HIS A 68 -12.81 -12.96 -24.86
N ALA A 69 -11.64 -12.32 -24.85
CA ALA A 69 -11.50 -10.90 -25.14
C ALA A 69 -11.11 -10.68 -26.60
N ALA A 70 -11.88 -9.86 -27.33
CA ALA A 70 -11.59 -9.55 -28.73
C ALA A 70 -10.44 -8.55 -28.93
N LYS A 71 -10.05 -7.83 -27.88
CA LYS A 71 -9.00 -6.79 -27.94
C LYS A 71 -8.01 -6.92 -26.80
N GLU A 72 -8.47 -6.77 -25.57
CA GLU A 72 -7.60 -6.57 -24.41
C GLU A 72 -8.16 -7.26 -23.17
N VAL A 73 -7.26 -7.71 -22.30
CA VAL A 73 -7.54 -8.17 -20.93
C VAL A 73 -6.81 -7.24 -19.97
N ILE A 74 -7.52 -6.69 -18.99
CA ILE A 74 -6.97 -5.76 -18.00
C ILE A 74 -7.08 -6.38 -16.61
N LEU A 75 -5.97 -6.40 -15.87
CA LEU A 75 -5.89 -6.90 -14.49
C LEU A 75 -5.73 -5.73 -13.52
N THR A 76 -6.54 -5.67 -12.47
CA THR A 76 -6.57 -4.51 -11.55
C THR A 76 -6.49 -4.84 -10.06
N VAL A 77 -6.55 -6.12 -9.67
CA VAL A 77 -6.49 -6.58 -8.26
C VAL A 77 -5.89 -7.99 -8.22
N LYS A 78 -5.08 -8.29 -7.19
CA LYS A 78 -4.39 -9.61 -7.03
C LYS A 78 -3.62 -10.02 -8.29
N SER A 79 -3.15 -9.04 -9.07
CA SER A 79 -2.55 -9.26 -10.38
C SER A 79 -1.37 -10.23 -10.34
N PRO A 80 -0.44 -10.20 -9.34
CA PRO A 80 0.64 -11.18 -9.27
C PRO A 80 0.14 -12.62 -9.17
N HIS A 81 -0.82 -12.87 -8.29
CA HIS A 81 -1.40 -14.21 -8.09
C HIS A 81 -2.10 -14.72 -9.36
N ILE A 82 -2.86 -13.86 -10.05
CA ILE A 82 -3.52 -14.24 -11.32
C ILE A 82 -2.49 -14.54 -12.40
N LEU A 83 -1.43 -13.72 -12.52
CA LEU A 83 -0.35 -13.95 -13.47
C LEU A 83 0.34 -15.29 -13.22
N GLU A 84 0.69 -15.57 -11.97
CA GLU A 84 1.33 -16.83 -11.57
C GLU A 84 0.48 -18.04 -11.87
N LEU A 85 -0.81 -18.03 -11.50
CA LEU A 85 -1.77 -19.09 -11.85
C LEU A 85 -1.97 -19.26 -13.37
N SER A 86 -1.68 -18.20 -14.13
CA SER A 86 -1.71 -18.21 -15.60
C SER A 86 -0.37 -18.64 -16.23
N GLY A 87 0.61 -19.05 -15.42
CA GLY A 87 1.93 -19.47 -15.88
C GLY A 87 2.90 -18.32 -16.18
N ILE A 88 2.62 -17.11 -15.71
CA ILE A 88 3.46 -15.92 -15.90
C ILE A 88 4.07 -15.55 -14.54
N GLY A 89 5.33 -15.91 -14.31
CA GLY A 89 5.99 -15.64 -13.04
C GLY A 89 7.33 -16.36 -12.90
N ASN A 90 7.83 -16.46 -11.66
CA ASN A 90 9.10 -17.11 -11.36
C ASN A 90 8.98 -18.62 -11.57
N ARG A 91 9.77 -19.20 -12.49
CA ARG A 91 9.83 -20.65 -12.71
C ARG A 91 9.96 -21.47 -11.42
N ASN A 92 10.81 -21.03 -10.50
CA ASN A 92 11.08 -21.76 -9.25
C ASN A 92 9.88 -21.75 -8.28
N VAL A 93 8.94 -20.83 -8.46
CA VAL A 93 7.65 -20.79 -7.74
C VAL A 93 6.62 -21.67 -8.44
N LEU A 94 6.55 -21.60 -9.78
CA LEU A 94 5.48 -22.22 -10.57
C LEU A 94 5.64 -23.73 -10.77
N GLU A 95 6.86 -24.21 -11.06
CA GLU A 95 7.10 -25.63 -11.35
C GLU A 95 6.73 -26.56 -10.18
N PRO A 96 7.07 -26.25 -8.91
CA PRO A 96 6.65 -27.08 -7.76
C PRO A 96 5.13 -27.16 -7.56
N LEU A 97 4.39 -26.15 -8.02
CA LEU A 97 2.93 -26.10 -7.93
C LEU A 97 2.22 -26.81 -9.11
N GLY A 98 3.00 -27.34 -10.06
CA GLY A 98 2.48 -27.98 -11.27
C GLY A 98 1.84 -27.00 -12.27
N ILE A 99 2.14 -25.70 -12.16
CA ILE A 99 1.59 -24.67 -13.05
C ILE A 99 2.47 -24.61 -14.32
N PRO A 100 1.91 -24.81 -15.53
CA PRO A 100 2.69 -24.75 -16.77
C PRO A 100 3.26 -23.35 -17.02
N LEU A 101 4.58 -23.25 -17.09
CA LEU A 101 5.27 -21.98 -17.35
C LEU A 101 5.02 -21.50 -18.79
N GLN A 102 4.38 -20.34 -18.92
CA GLN A 102 4.18 -19.63 -20.19
C GLN A 102 5.25 -18.57 -20.41
N VAL A 103 5.54 -17.78 -19.38
CA VAL A 103 6.54 -16.70 -19.40
C VAL A 103 7.31 -16.72 -18.09
N ASP A 104 8.63 -16.92 -18.19
CA ASP A 104 9.54 -16.81 -17.04
C ASP A 104 9.77 -15.33 -16.73
N LEU A 105 9.06 -14.84 -15.72
CA LEU A 105 9.14 -13.45 -15.26
C LEU A 105 9.33 -13.43 -13.74
N PRO A 106 10.58 -13.57 -13.26
CA PRO A 106 10.87 -13.72 -11.83
C PRO A 106 10.45 -12.54 -10.94
N SER A 107 10.16 -11.38 -11.53
CA SER A 107 9.71 -10.18 -10.81
C SER A 107 8.22 -10.18 -10.46
N VAL A 108 7.43 -11.11 -10.98
CA VAL A 108 6.01 -11.25 -10.60
C VAL A 108 5.94 -11.73 -9.15
N GLY A 109 5.18 -11.02 -8.33
CA GLY A 109 5.05 -11.32 -6.90
C GLY A 109 6.09 -10.63 -6.01
N GLU A 110 7.11 -10.03 -6.62
CA GLU A 110 8.18 -9.34 -5.90
C GLU A 110 7.84 -7.86 -5.64
N ASN A 111 8.69 -7.20 -4.83
CA ASN A 111 8.64 -5.75 -4.60
C ASN A 111 7.31 -5.25 -3.99
N LEU A 112 6.68 -6.07 -3.14
CA LEU A 112 5.50 -5.67 -2.38
C LEU A 112 5.86 -4.50 -1.46
N GLN A 113 5.05 -3.45 -1.51
CA GLN A 113 5.16 -2.24 -0.71
C GLN A 113 3.82 -1.95 -0.07
N ASP A 114 3.86 -1.44 1.15
CA ASP A 114 2.68 -0.98 1.89
C ASP A 114 3.09 0.19 2.78
N HIS A 115 2.12 0.96 3.25
CA HIS A 115 2.33 1.99 4.26
C HIS A 115 2.16 1.35 5.64
N LEU A 116 3.26 1.24 6.40
CA LEU A 116 3.18 0.77 7.78
C LEU A 116 2.49 1.83 8.63
N ILE A 117 1.42 1.47 9.33
CA ILE A 117 0.70 2.37 10.23
C ILE A 117 0.88 1.87 11.66
N PHE A 118 1.38 2.73 12.54
CA PHE A 118 1.47 2.45 13.97
C PHE A 118 0.33 3.14 14.71
N THR A 119 -0.12 2.56 15.82
CA THR A 119 -1.15 3.19 16.66
C THR A 119 -0.55 3.71 17.94
N SER A 120 -0.75 5.00 18.21
CA SER A 120 -0.41 5.61 19.49
C SER A 120 -1.60 6.41 20.03
N CYS A 121 -1.67 6.54 21.36
CA CYS A 121 -2.78 7.23 22.04
C CYS A 121 -2.24 8.30 22.98
N VAL A 122 -2.81 9.48 22.91
CA VAL A 122 -2.55 10.58 23.84
C VAL A 122 -3.80 10.79 24.70
N PHE A 123 -3.65 10.87 26.01
CA PHE A 123 -4.76 11.12 26.94
C PHE A 123 -4.84 12.62 27.25
N PRO A 124 -5.83 13.35 26.71
CA PRO A 124 -6.02 14.75 27.04
C PRO A 124 -6.50 14.91 28.50
N GLU A 125 -6.06 16.00 29.15
CA GLU A 125 -6.54 16.37 30.48
C GLU A 125 -8.03 16.75 30.51
N LYS A 126 -8.56 17.22 29.37
CA LYS A 126 -9.95 17.62 29.22
C LYS A 126 -10.69 16.66 28.29
N GLN A 127 -11.98 16.46 28.58
CA GLN A 127 -12.86 15.68 27.74
C GLN A 127 -12.99 16.35 26.36
N LEU A 128 -12.54 15.65 25.32
CA LEU A 128 -12.73 16.07 23.93
C LEU A 128 -14.14 15.73 23.47
N VAL A 129 -14.65 16.53 22.52
CA VAL A 129 -15.90 16.21 21.84
C VAL A 129 -15.65 14.96 20.98
N PRO A 130 -16.42 13.87 21.16
CA PRO A 130 -16.26 12.69 20.33
C PRO A 130 -16.58 13.03 18.87
N SER A 131 -15.70 12.62 17.97
CA SER A 131 -15.93 12.65 16.51
C SER A 131 -15.52 11.31 15.92
N LEU A 132 -16.35 10.73 15.06
CA LEU A 132 -16.03 9.47 14.37
C LEU A 132 -15.21 9.68 13.09
N ALA A 133 -14.88 10.94 12.78
CA ALA A 133 -14.12 11.32 11.58
C ALA A 133 -12.66 11.60 11.89
N CYS A 134 -11.79 11.32 10.91
CA CYS A 134 -10.43 11.85 10.87
C CYS A 134 -10.48 13.38 11.08
N THR A 135 -9.82 13.84 12.13
CA THR A 135 -9.79 15.26 12.51
C THR A 135 -8.70 16.05 11.80
N GLY A 136 -7.69 15.35 11.28
CA GLY A 136 -6.74 15.92 10.35
C GLY A 136 -5.61 14.96 10.01
N ILE A 137 -4.88 15.33 8.97
CA ILE A 137 -3.70 14.64 8.47
C ILE A 137 -2.57 15.66 8.41
N THR A 138 -1.41 15.30 8.95
CA THR A 138 -0.20 16.12 8.94
C THR A 138 0.92 15.35 8.27
N PHE A 139 1.74 16.06 7.50
CA PHE A 139 2.93 15.51 6.85
C PHE A 139 4.18 16.18 7.42
N LEU A 140 5.19 15.37 7.76
CA LEU A 140 6.42 15.83 8.38
C LEU A 140 7.62 15.25 7.63
N SER A 141 8.61 16.06 7.31
CA SER A 141 9.92 15.55 6.89
C SER A 141 10.73 15.14 8.11
N LEU A 142 11.59 14.12 7.97
CA LEU A 142 12.41 13.56 9.04
C LEU A 142 13.20 14.65 9.80
N HIS A 143 13.70 15.64 9.05
CA HIS A 143 14.48 16.76 9.55
C HIS A 143 13.70 17.72 10.46
N MET A 144 12.36 17.65 10.49
CA MET A 144 11.55 18.47 11.36
C MET A 144 11.49 17.96 12.80
N PHE A 145 11.65 16.65 13.00
CA PHE A 145 11.40 16.01 14.29
C PHE A 145 12.55 15.11 14.78
N SER A 146 13.55 14.85 13.95
CA SER A 146 14.70 14.01 14.29
C SER A 146 16.01 14.79 14.18
N ASP A 147 16.74 14.93 15.29
CA ASP A 147 18.08 15.54 15.32
C ASP A 147 19.14 14.63 14.66
N TRP A 148 18.84 13.34 14.51
CA TRP A 148 19.72 12.32 13.89
C TRP A 148 19.43 12.09 12.40
N ALA A 149 18.62 12.93 11.76
CA ALA A 149 18.18 12.74 10.37
C ALA A 149 19.37 12.60 9.39
N ASP A 150 20.33 13.52 9.45
CA ASP A 150 21.50 13.50 8.55
C ASP A 150 22.36 12.23 8.77
N GLU A 151 22.56 11.81 10.03
CA GLU A 151 23.30 10.57 10.37
C GLU A 151 22.57 9.31 9.85
N LEU A 152 21.25 9.26 9.98
CA LEU A 152 20.44 8.15 9.48
C LEU A 152 20.54 8.04 7.95
N ILE A 153 20.43 9.16 7.24
CA ILE A 153 20.56 9.23 5.78
C ILE A 153 21.93 8.71 5.32
N GLU A 154 23.02 9.12 6.00
CA GLU A 154 24.36 8.62 5.68
C GLU A 154 24.50 7.11 5.90
N LYS A 155 23.89 6.56 6.97
CA LYS A 155 23.89 5.11 7.22
C LYS A 155 23.18 4.36 6.10
N VAL A 156 22.05 4.88 5.64
CA VAL A 156 21.24 4.29 4.57
C VAL A 156 22.00 4.31 3.24
N GLU A 157 22.61 5.44 2.89
CA GLU A 157 23.44 5.57 1.69
C GLU A 157 24.58 4.55 1.68
N LYS A 158 25.37 4.48 2.76
CA LYS A 158 26.46 3.49 2.90
C LYS A 158 25.96 2.06 2.79
N ARG A 159 24.81 1.75 3.38
CA ARG A 159 24.22 0.41 3.36
C ARG A 159 23.76 0.01 1.95
N ILE A 160 23.19 0.95 1.19
CA ILE A 160 22.82 0.74 -0.22
C ILE A 160 24.09 0.51 -1.06
N GLU A 161 25.12 1.36 -0.90
CA GLU A 161 26.40 1.22 -1.59
C GLU A 161 27.07 -0.14 -1.33
N GLN A 162 27.09 -0.60 -0.08
CA GLN A 162 27.67 -1.89 0.32
C GLN A 162 26.94 -3.10 -0.26
N ASN A 163 25.68 -2.97 -0.64
CA ASN A 163 24.85 -4.07 -1.14
C ASN A 163 24.44 -3.89 -2.61
N VAL A 164 24.97 -2.88 -3.31
CA VAL A 164 24.55 -2.51 -4.66
C VAL A 164 24.62 -3.69 -5.65
N ASP A 165 25.62 -4.55 -5.54
CA ASP A 165 25.81 -5.71 -6.42
C ASP A 165 24.78 -6.82 -6.21
N LYS A 166 24.05 -6.80 -5.09
CA LYS A 166 22.99 -7.77 -4.77
C LYS A 166 21.60 -7.27 -5.17
N LEU A 167 21.47 -5.99 -5.53
CA LEU A 167 20.18 -5.39 -5.87
C LEU A 167 19.81 -5.70 -7.32
N SER A 168 18.52 -5.95 -7.56
CA SER A 168 18.00 -5.96 -8.92
C SER A 168 18.08 -4.55 -9.53
N PRO A 169 18.20 -4.41 -10.87
CA PRO A 169 18.29 -3.09 -11.51
C PRO A 169 17.14 -2.15 -11.13
N GLY A 170 15.91 -2.68 -11.06
CA GLY A 170 14.74 -1.89 -10.68
C GLY A 170 14.74 -1.48 -9.21
N LEU A 171 15.19 -2.36 -8.31
CA LEU A 171 15.29 -2.02 -6.88
C LEU A 171 16.38 -0.97 -6.63
N LYS A 172 17.49 -1.04 -7.36
CA LYS A 172 18.55 -0.04 -7.33
C LYS A 172 18.03 1.34 -7.70
N GLU A 173 17.33 1.47 -8.84
CA GLU A 173 16.75 2.74 -9.28
C GLU A 173 15.72 3.29 -8.26
N GLN A 174 14.91 2.40 -7.67
CA GLN A 174 13.97 2.79 -6.60
C GLN A 174 14.69 3.33 -5.36
N TYR A 175 15.74 2.65 -4.90
CA TYR A 175 16.51 3.09 -3.73
C TYR A 175 17.24 4.42 -3.98
N GLU A 176 17.75 4.65 -5.19
CA GLU A 176 18.32 5.95 -5.58
C GLU A 176 17.27 7.08 -5.51
N LEU A 177 16.05 6.82 -6.00
CA LEU A 177 14.94 7.77 -5.91
C LEU A 177 14.49 8.01 -4.46
N GLN A 178 14.34 6.96 -3.66
CA GLN A 178 13.95 7.08 -2.25
C GLN A 178 15.00 7.85 -1.45
N LEU A 179 16.30 7.60 -1.68
CA LEU A 179 17.37 8.34 -1.03
C LEU A 179 17.36 9.82 -1.43
N LYS A 180 17.05 10.12 -2.70
CA LYS A 180 16.88 11.50 -3.17
C LYS A 180 15.71 12.19 -2.47
N LEU A 181 14.57 11.51 -2.31
CA LEU A 181 13.40 12.03 -1.62
C LEU A 181 13.69 12.28 -0.14
N LEU A 182 14.32 11.32 0.54
CA LEU A 182 14.68 11.42 1.96
C LEU A 182 15.67 12.58 2.25
N LYS A 183 16.55 12.89 1.30
CA LYS A 183 17.48 14.03 1.38
C LYS A 183 16.78 15.39 1.17
N ASP A 184 15.61 15.42 0.53
CA ASP A 184 14.86 16.65 0.28
C ASP A 184 14.00 17.02 1.50
N LYS A 185 14.41 18.07 2.22
CA LYS A 185 13.74 18.54 3.44
C LYS A 185 12.31 19.03 3.21
N ASN A 186 11.89 19.21 1.95
CA ASN A 186 10.54 19.61 1.56
C ASN A 186 9.63 18.42 1.23
N VAL A 187 10.18 17.21 1.15
CA VAL A 187 9.40 15.99 0.97
C VAL A 187 9.07 15.40 2.34
N PRO A 188 7.80 15.09 2.62
CA PRO A 188 7.45 14.44 3.88
C PRO A 188 7.81 12.96 3.86
N ASP A 189 8.36 12.51 4.99
CA ASP A 189 8.74 11.11 5.24
C ASP A 189 7.73 10.40 6.14
N LEU A 190 6.98 11.18 6.93
CA LEU A 190 5.99 10.71 7.88
C LEU A 190 4.63 11.39 7.66
N GLU A 191 3.58 10.59 7.54
CA GLU A 191 2.19 11.02 7.64
C GLU A 191 1.67 10.71 9.05
N ILE A 192 0.95 11.64 9.68
CA ILE A 192 0.25 11.39 10.95
C ILE A 192 -1.24 11.66 10.73
N VAL A 193 -2.03 10.60 10.83
CA VAL A 193 -3.49 10.69 10.80
C VAL A 193 -4.03 10.79 12.22
N VAL A 194 -4.83 11.81 12.48
CA VAL A 194 -5.35 12.12 13.82
C VAL A 194 -6.83 11.74 13.90
N PHE A 195 -7.13 10.81 14.81
CA PHE A 195 -8.49 10.44 15.18
C PHE A 195 -8.79 10.86 16.61
N PRO A 196 -9.95 11.44 16.92
CA PRO A 196 -10.36 11.72 18.30
C PRO A 196 -11.04 10.49 18.94
N VAL A 197 -10.73 9.30 18.40
CA VAL A 197 -11.14 7.97 18.85
C VAL A 197 -9.95 7.02 18.67
N ASN A 198 -9.84 6.04 19.54
CA ASN A 198 -8.86 4.97 19.48
C ASN A 198 -9.46 3.85 18.63
N VAL A 199 -8.78 3.57 17.53
CA VAL A 199 -9.11 2.46 16.62
C VAL A 199 -8.95 1.08 17.28
N HIS A 200 -8.29 1.00 18.45
CA HIS A 200 -8.05 -0.22 19.23
C HIS A 200 -8.21 0.00 20.75
N PRO A 201 -9.42 -0.10 21.33
CA PRO A 201 -9.62 0.12 22.76
C PRO A 201 -9.03 -1.04 23.58
N ALA A 202 -7.88 -0.82 24.22
CA ALA A 202 -7.37 -1.64 25.30
C ALA A 202 -7.65 -0.94 26.65
N GLY A 203 -8.74 -1.31 27.32
CA GLY A 203 -9.07 -0.84 28.67
C GLY A 203 -10.15 0.27 28.75
N PRO A 204 -10.35 0.86 29.94
CA PRO A 204 -11.46 1.77 30.18
C PRO A 204 -11.43 2.99 29.26
N LEU A 205 -12.60 3.40 28.77
CA LEU A 205 -12.85 4.48 27.82
C LEU A 205 -12.53 5.87 28.40
N LYS A 206 -11.27 6.12 28.74
CA LYS A 206 -10.79 7.48 28.99
C LYS A 206 -10.77 8.23 27.66
N PRO A 207 -11.13 9.53 27.62
CA PRO A 207 -10.92 10.36 26.44
C PRO A 207 -9.47 10.24 25.96
N HIS A 208 -9.25 10.13 24.66
CA HIS A 208 -7.93 10.03 24.03
C HIS A 208 -7.96 10.59 22.62
N ILE A 209 -6.78 10.93 22.09
CA ILE A 209 -6.53 11.19 20.68
C ILE A 209 -5.69 10.03 20.17
N GLY A 210 -6.18 9.33 19.14
CA GLY A 210 -5.41 8.38 18.36
C GLY A 210 -4.53 9.14 17.35
N LEU A 211 -3.23 8.89 17.40
CA LEU A 211 -2.29 9.31 16.38
C LEU A 211 -1.83 8.07 15.64
N LEU A 212 -2.01 8.07 14.32
CA LEU A 212 -1.62 7.00 13.43
C LEU A 212 -0.47 7.48 12.53
N PRO A 213 0.77 7.46 13.02
CA PRO A 213 1.94 7.72 12.18
C PRO A 213 2.13 6.61 11.15
N SER A 214 2.53 7.00 9.94
CA SER A 214 2.83 6.11 8.83
C SER A 214 4.01 6.63 8.02
N ILE A 215 4.89 5.72 7.62
CA ILE A 215 6.08 6.03 6.82
C ILE A 215 5.66 6.16 5.36
N GLY A 216 5.97 7.30 4.75
CA GLY A 216 5.52 7.63 3.39
C GLY A 216 6.24 6.84 2.30
N HIS A 217 7.52 6.50 2.50
CA HIS A 217 8.33 5.77 1.51
C HIS A 217 9.18 4.66 2.16
N PRO A 218 8.59 3.57 2.66
CA PRO A 218 9.33 2.50 3.31
C PRO A 218 10.38 1.86 2.39
N PHE A 219 11.54 1.50 2.93
CA PHE A 219 12.59 0.80 2.19
C PHE A 219 12.37 -0.72 2.18
N SER A 220 11.72 -1.28 3.20
CA SER A 220 11.40 -2.70 3.27
C SER A 220 10.61 -3.16 2.04
N ARG A 221 10.86 -4.40 1.61
CA ARG A 221 10.19 -5.02 0.46
C ARG A 221 9.71 -6.42 0.82
N GLY A 222 8.44 -6.68 0.53
CA GLY A 222 7.82 -7.98 0.68
C GLY A 222 7.66 -8.74 -0.63
N THR A 223 7.00 -9.88 -0.53
CA THR A 223 6.61 -10.73 -1.66
C THR A 223 5.18 -11.24 -1.52
N ILE A 224 4.60 -11.66 -2.64
CA ILE A 224 3.30 -12.34 -2.74
C ILE A 224 3.36 -13.38 -3.85
N HIS A 225 3.23 -14.66 -3.49
CA HIS A 225 3.34 -15.78 -4.42
C HIS A 225 2.21 -16.79 -4.24
N ALA A 226 1.77 -17.40 -5.34
CA ALA A 226 0.88 -18.56 -5.32
C ALA A 226 1.43 -19.65 -4.40
N SER A 227 0.55 -20.26 -3.60
CA SER A 227 0.88 -21.39 -2.72
C SER A 227 0.29 -22.72 -3.22
N SER A 228 -0.57 -22.64 -4.24
CA SER A 228 -1.30 -23.73 -4.87
C SER A 228 -1.68 -23.31 -6.29
N SER A 229 -1.97 -24.30 -7.16
CA SER A 229 -2.59 -24.06 -8.47
C SER A 229 -4.12 -23.88 -8.39
N ASP A 230 -4.73 -24.12 -7.23
CA ASP A 230 -6.15 -23.85 -6.98
C ASP A 230 -6.37 -22.34 -6.76
N PRO A 231 -7.13 -21.63 -7.63
CA PRO A 231 -7.35 -20.19 -7.54
C PRO A 231 -8.10 -19.73 -6.28
N LYS A 232 -8.72 -20.67 -5.53
CA LYS A 232 -9.42 -20.38 -4.27
C LYS A 232 -8.47 -20.31 -3.08
N VAL A 233 -7.31 -20.92 -3.19
CA VAL A 233 -6.28 -20.87 -2.15
C VAL A 233 -5.64 -19.48 -2.18
N GLN A 234 -5.49 -18.85 -1.02
CA GLN A 234 -4.85 -17.54 -0.96
C GLN A 234 -3.34 -17.68 -1.22
N PRO A 235 -2.71 -16.71 -1.89
CA PRO A 235 -1.27 -16.69 -2.04
C PRO A 235 -0.60 -16.53 -0.66
N THR A 236 0.64 -16.99 -0.57
CA THR A 236 1.53 -16.64 0.55
C THR A 236 1.91 -15.17 0.40
N ILE A 237 1.75 -14.39 1.47
CA ILE A 237 2.11 -12.97 1.50
C ILE A 237 3.14 -12.79 2.61
N GLU A 238 4.30 -12.30 2.25
CA GLU A 238 5.40 -11.99 3.18
C GLU A 238 5.69 -10.49 3.09
N PRO A 239 5.05 -9.66 3.93
CA PRO A 239 5.20 -8.22 3.81
C PRO A 239 6.61 -7.72 4.16
N ASN A 240 7.37 -8.49 4.94
CA ASN A 240 8.75 -8.18 5.36
C ASN A 240 8.90 -6.78 5.96
N TYR A 241 7.87 -6.35 6.69
CA TYR A 241 7.87 -5.08 7.41
C TYR A 241 9.07 -4.98 8.35
N LEU A 242 9.71 -3.81 8.34
CA LEU A 242 10.83 -3.47 9.23
C LEU A 242 12.07 -4.36 9.05
N THR A 243 12.22 -4.99 7.88
CA THR A 243 13.46 -5.69 7.52
C THR A 243 14.59 -4.71 7.22
N GLU A 244 14.25 -3.49 6.82
CA GLU A 244 15.17 -2.38 6.67
C GLU A 244 15.23 -1.54 7.95
N GLU A 245 16.44 -1.37 8.51
CA GLU A 245 16.64 -0.68 9.78
C GLU A 245 16.17 0.79 9.75
N ILE A 246 16.20 1.42 8.59
CA ILE A 246 15.72 2.79 8.41
C ILE A 246 14.22 2.92 8.74
N ASP A 247 13.41 1.93 8.39
CA ASP A 247 11.96 1.97 8.61
C ASP A 247 11.61 1.87 10.10
N ILE A 248 12.57 1.52 10.96
CA ILE A 248 12.43 1.53 12.42
C ILE A 248 12.84 2.88 13.01
N ASN A 249 13.74 3.61 12.34
CA ASN A 249 14.43 4.79 12.87
C ASN A 249 13.90 6.13 12.33
N ILE A 250 12.99 6.10 11.35
CA ILE A 250 12.15 7.24 10.94
C ILE A 250 11.07 7.47 11.98
#